data_AF-A0AAD7Z9S7-F1
#
_entry.id   AF-A0AAD7Z9S7-F1
#
_cell.length_a   1.000
_cell.length_b   1.000
_cell.length_c   1.000
_cell.angle_alpha   90.00
_cell.angle_beta   90.00
_cell.angle_gamma   90.00
#
_symmetry.space_group_name_H-M   'P 1'
#
loop_
_entity.id
_entity.type
_entity.pdbx_description
1 polymer ?
#
loop_
_entity_poly.entity_id
_entity_poly.type
_entity_poly.pdbx_seq_one_letter_code
_entity_poly.pdbx_strand_id
1 'polypeptide(L)'
;NLTAATDVEVLEKNKINHILTVDSCPLPRKITMLPGIKTKFLQVTDTPREDLLSHFEDTAEFIMTGQEQGVVLVHCYFGVSRSATLVIAYMMKKYELSYEEAFERVKSKRRFVGPNPGFIAQLQLYETMKWRVDRNNIQFRMYRLQIAADQVKKAKILPQSCMDVVKSDPSLITVKPEPLVYRCRKCRRIVASASNVLPHVPKEKPVWTDRKWTLENREKMTLCSDIYFVEPIVWMPSIMQSLQGKINCPKCNTKLGSFSWIMGCQCPCGSKISPAFYLVPSKVEFSNMVQNVQITV
;
A
#
# COMPACT_ATOMS: atom_id res chain seq x y z
N ASN A 1 -11.49 12.32 -21.67
CA ASN A 1 -12.44 12.62 -20.56
C ASN A 1 -13.71 11.84 -20.84
N LEU A 2 -14.73 11.89 -19.98
CA LEU A 2 -15.94 11.08 -20.18
C LEU A 2 -16.63 11.40 -21.51
N THR A 3 -16.79 12.68 -21.85
CA THR A 3 -17.40 13.12 -23.12
C THR A 3 -16.74 12.46 -24.33
N ALA A 4 -15.40 12.52 -24.42
CA ALA A 4 -14.65 11.90 -25.51
C ALA A 4 -14.73 10.36 -25.48
N ALA A 5 -14.82 9.76 -24.30
CA ALA A 5 -14.92 8.30 -24.17
C ALA A 5 -16.31 7.76 -24.52
N THR A 6 -17.34 8.60 -24.55
CA THR A 6 -18.71 8.24 -24.91
C THR A 6 -19.11 8.61 -26.34
N ASP A 7 -18.19 9.22 -27.09
CA ASP A 7 -18.41 9.72 -28.44
C ASP A 7 -17.77 8.78 -29.46
N VAL A 8 -18.62 8.06 -30.21
CA VAL A 8 -18.18 7.02 -31.16
C VAL A 8 -17.37 7.63 -32.30
N GLU A 9 -17.75 8.80 -32.81
CA GLU A 9 -17.04 9.47 -33.90
C GLU A 9 -15.63 9.87 -33.45
N VAL A 10 -15.49 10.35 -32.21
CA VAL A 10 -14.19 10.66 -31.61
C VAL A 10 -13.34 9.40 -31.46
N LEU A 11 -13.91 8.28 -30.99
CA LEU A 11 -13.20 7.02 -30.85
C LEU A 11 -12.71 6.50 -32.21
N GLU A 12 -13.57 6.48 -33.22
CA GLU A 12 -13.25 6.01 -34.57
C GLU A 12 -12.21 6.91 -35.25
N LYS A 13 -12.41 8.23 -35.21
CA LYS A 13 -11.49 9.22 -35.78
C LYS A 13 -10.08 9.08 -35.22
N ASN A 14 -9.95 8.77 -33.93
CA ASN A 14 -8.67 8.58 -33.26
C ASN A 14 -8.21 7.11 -33.23
N LYS A 15 -8.93 6.20 -33.89
CA LYS A 15 -8.64 4.76 -33.97
C LYS A 15 -8.44 4.11 -32.59
N ILE A 16 -9.23 4.54 -31.61
CA ILE A 16 -9.17 4.01 -30.25
C ILE A 16 -9.70 2.58 -30.25
N ASN A 17 -8.88 1.63 -29.80
CA ASN A 17 -9.25 0.23 -29.67
C ASN A 17 -9.03 -0.34 -28.26
N HIS A 18 -8.46 0.46 -27.36
CA HIS A 18 -8.33 0.13 -25.93
C HIS A 18 -8.82 1.31 -25.09
N ILE A 19 -9.68 1.05 -24.10
CA ILE A 19 -10.17 2.09 -23.19
C ILE A 19 -9.94 1.67 -21.74
N LEU A 20 -9.13 2.44 -21.02
CA LEU A 20 -8.96 2.36 -19.58
C LEU A 20 -9.81 3.44 -18.91
N THR A 21 -10.91 3.00 -18.29
CA THR A 21 -11.82 3.84 -17.52
C THR A 21 -11.42 3.80 -16.05
N VAL A 22 -11.01 4.94 -15.49
CA VAL A 22 -10.81 5.12 -14.05
C VAL A 22 -11.82 6.14 -13.51
N ASP A 23 -12.96 5.63 -13.06
CA ASP A 23 -14.08 6.48 -12.63
C ASP A 23 -14.97 5.81 -11.57
N SER A 24 -15.99 6.52 -11.09
CA SER A 24 -16.96 5.96 -10.15
C SER A 24 -17.96 5.01 -10.82
N CYS A 25 -18.18 5.16 -12.12
CA CYS A 25 -19.09 4.34 -12.92
C CYS A 25 -18.40 3.86 -14.20
N PRO A 26 -18.72 2.65 -14.69
CA PRO A 26 -18.21 2.17 -15.97
C PRO A 26 -18.83 2.95 -17.14
N LEU A 27 -18.23 2.82 -18.31
CA LEU A 27 -18.83 3.33 -19.55
C LEU A 27 -20.14 2.58 -19.89
N PRO A 28 -21.07 3.23 -20.60
CA PRO A 28 -22.29 2.58 -21.08
C PRO A 28 -22.00 1.37 -21.99
N ARG A 29 -22.89 0.36 -21.97
CA ARG A 29 -22.77 -0.86 -22.79
C ARG A 29 -22.60 -0.58 -24.29
N LYS A 30 -23.24 0.48 -24.79
CA LYS A 30 -23.12 0.92 -26.20
C LYS A 30 -21.68 1.24 -26.62
N ILE A 31 -20.80 1.56 -25.66
CA ILE A 31 -19.38 1.80 -25.90
C ILE A 31 -18.56 0.56 -25.58
N THR A 32 -18.80 -0.07 -24.42
CA THR A 32 -17.98 -1.22 -23.99
C THR A 32 -18.17 -2.47 -24.85
N MET A 33 -19.26 -2.54 -25.63
CA MET A 33 -19.56 -3.63 -26.56
C MET A 33 -19.29 -3.25 -28.02
N LEU A 34 -18.64 -2.12 -28.30
CA LEU A 34 -18.24 -1.79 -29.66
C LEU A 34 -17.25 -2.85 -30.20
N PRO A 35 -17.46 -3.36 -31.42
CA PRO A 35 -16.55 -4.33 -32.02
C PRO A 35 -15.12 -3.79 -32.09
N GLY A 36 -14.15 -4.62 -31.72
CA GLY A 36 -12.73 -4.26 -31.77
C GLY A 36 -12.24 -3.35 -30.64
N ILE A 37 -13.10 -2.94 -29.70
CA ILE A 37 -12.69 -2.17 -28.52
C ILE A 37 -12.55 -3.09 -27.31
N LYS A 38 -11.35 -3.13 -26.72
CA LYS A 38 -11.09 -3.74 -25.42
C LYS A 38 -11.22 -2.70 -24.32
N THR A 39 -11.94 -3.01 -23.25
CA THR A 39 -12.14 -2.08 -22.13
C THR A 39 -11.65 -2.66 -20.81
N LYS A 40 -11.14 -1.78 -19.94
CA LYS A 40 -10.79 -2.09 -18.56
C LYS A 40 -11.37 -1.00 -17.67
N PHE A 41 -12.09 -1.41 -16.62
CA PHE A 41 -12.71 -0.51 -15.66
C PHE A 41 -12.06 -0.64 -14.30
N LEU A 42 -11.59 0.48 -13.76
CA LEU A 42 -11.10 0.63 -12.41
C LEU A 42 -12.01 1.60 -11.66
N GLN A 43 -12.74 1.09 -10.67
CA GLN A 43 -13.69 1.89 -9.90
C GLN A 43 -12.95 2.71 -8.83
N VAL A 44 -12.73 4.00 -9.08
CA VAL A 44 -12.02 4.90 -8.14
C VAL A 44 -12.64 6.31 -8.14
N THR A 45 -12.86 6.86 -6.94
CA THR A 45 -13.31 8.25 -6.75
C THR A 45 -12.13 9.22 -6.80
N ASP A 46 -12.38 10.51 -7.05
CA ASP A 46 -11.31 11.52 -7.11
C ASP A 46 -11.05 12.14 -5.74
N THR A 47 -10.63 11.31 -4.78
CA THR A 47 -10.31 11.79 -3.42
C THR A 47 -8.89 11.41 -3.02
N PRO A 48 -8.21 12.22 -2.18
CA PRO A 48 -6.83 11.93 -1.75
C PRO A 48 -6.64 10.62 -0.96
N ARG A 49 -7.73 9.97 -0.54
CA ARG A 49 -7.71 8.74 0.26
C ARG A 49 -7.92 7.47 -0.58
N GLU A 50 -8.22 7.61 -1.87
CA GLU A 50 -8.39 6.46 -2.76
C GLU A 50 -7.05 5.85 -3.15
N ASP A 51 -7.05 4.54 -3.36
CA ASP A 51 -5.85 3.79 -3.71
C ASP A 51 -5.75 3.62 -5.23
N LEU A 52 -4.86 4.37 -5.88
CA LEU A 52 -4.45 4.13 -7.26
C LEU A 52 -3.10 3.42 -7.36
N LEU A 53 -2.22 3.62 -6.37
CA LEU A 53 -0.88 3.03 -6.33
C LEU A 53 -0.90 1.51 -6.48
N SER A 54 -1.83 0.83 -5.78
CA SER A 54 -1.98 -0.63 -5.88
C SER A 54 -2.38 -1.13 -7.27
N HIS A 55 -2.82 -0.23 -8.16
CA HIS A 55 -3.24 -0.53 -9.53
C HIS A 55 -2.25 -0.05 -10.60
N PHE A 56 -1.14 0.60 -10.23
CA PHE A 56 -0.20 1.15 -11.20
C PHE A 56 0.41 0.09 -12.12
N GLU A 57 0.75 -1.10 -11.62
CA GLU A 57 1.34 -2.16 -12.45
C GLU A 57 0.32 -2.76 -13.42
N ASP A 58 -0.86 -3.13 -12.91
CA ASP A 58 -1.97 -3.72 -13.65
C ASP A 58 -2.54 -2.77 -14.74
N THR A 59 -2.52 -1.46 -14.48
CA THR A 59 -2.93 -0.45 -15.46
C THR A 59 -1.81 -0.13 -16.46
N ALA A 60 -0.55 -0.13 -16.03
CA ALA A 60 0.59 0.03 -16.93
C ALA A 60 0.69 -1.12 -17.94
N GLU A 61 0.42 -2.36 -17.52
CA GLU A 61 0.36 -3.52 -18.41
C GLU A 61 -0.75 -3.37 -19.45
N PHE A 62 -1.96 -2.94 -19.04
CA PHE A 62 -3.05 -2.68 -19.98
C PHE A 62 -2.68 -1.61 -21.02
N ILE A 63 -2.03 -0.52 -20.59
CA ILE A 63 -1.59 0.54 -21.50
C ILE A 63 -0.50 0.03 -22.45
N MET A 64 0.47 -0.74 -21.95
CA MET A 64 1.55 -1.28 -22.77
C MET A 64 1.03 -2.23 -23.85
N THR A 65 0.27 -3.25 -23.47
CA THR A 65 -0.34 -4.21 -24.39
C THR A 65 -1.26 -3.51 -25.39
N GLY A 66 -2.00 -2.50 -24.95
CA GLY A 66 -2.86 -1.72 -25.82
C GLY A 66 -2.08 -0.87 -26.84
N GLN A 67 -0.90 -0.36 -26.49
CA GLN A 67 -0.03 0.38 -27.41
C GLN A 67 0.61 -0.51 -28.48
N GLU A 68 0.86 -1.78 -28.18
CA GLU A 68 1.34 -2.76 -29.17
C GLU A 68 0.25 -3.14 -30.19
N GLN A 69 -1.02 -3.08 -29.76
CA GLN A 69 -2.18 -3.50 -30.55
C GLN A 69 -2.95 -2.32 -31.16
N GLY A 70 -2.62 -1.07 -30.82
CA GLY A 70 -3.25 0.14 -31.36
C GLY A 70 -3.20 1.35 -30.44
N VAL A 71 -4.34 2.02 -30.25
CA VAL A 71 -4.43 3.30 -29.55
C VAL A 71 -5.25 3.16 -28.27
N VAL A 72 -4.63 3.56 -27.15
CA VAL A 72 -5.21 3.49 -25.81
C VAL A 72 -5.76 4.85 -25.39
N LEU A 73 -7.04 4.89 -25.02
CA LEU A 73 -7.65 6.01 -24.32
C LEU A 73 -7.68 5.72 -22.82
N VAL A 74 -6.95 6.50 -22.04
CA VAL A 74 -7.08 6.53 -20.58
C VAL A 74 -7.95 7.73 -20.18
N HIS A 75 -9.05 7.50 -19.49
CA HIS A 75 -9.94 8.58 -19.08
C HIS A 75 -10.55 8.41 -17.69
N CYS A 76 -10.90 9.55 -17.10
CA CYS A 76 -11.84 9.68 -15.99
C CYS A 76 -12.89 10.73 -16.41
N TYR A 77 -13.67 11.22 -15.45
CA TYR A 77 -14.71 12.21 -15.69
C TYR A 77 -14.20 13.45 -16.43
N PHE A 78 -13.32 14.25 -15.79
CA PHE A 78 -12.76 15.46 -16.40
C PHE A 78 -11.48 15.22 -17.21
N GLY A 79 -10.79 14.10 -17.00
CA GLY A 79 -9.45 13.89 -17.57
C GLY A 79 -8.40 14.85 -16.99
N VAL A 80 -8.49 15.12 -15.69
CA VAL A 80 -7.63 16.06 -14.93
C VAL A 80 -6.77 15.34 -13.90
N SER A 81 -7.38 14.53 -13.01
CA SER A 81 -6.70 13.94 -11.85
C SER A 81 -6.49 12.42 -11.97
N ARG A 82 -7.54 11.59 -11.79
CA ARG A 82 -7.43 10.11 -11.80
C ARG A 82 -6.73 9.52 -13.04
N SER A 83 -7.25 9.81 -14.24
CA SER A 83 -6.64 9.30 -15.48
C SER A 83 -5.26 9.86 -15.74
N ALA A 84 -5.04 11.14 -15.40
CA ALA A 84 -3.73 11.74 -15.54
C ALA A 84 -2.70 11.08 -14.60
N THR A 85 -3.11 10.71 -13.38
CA THR A 85 -2.28 9.97 -12.42
C THR A 85 -1.79 8.65 -13.04
N LEU A 86 -2.69 7.85 -13.62
CA LEU A 86 -2.30 6.59 -14.27
C LEU A 86 -1.38 6.80 -15.47
N VAL A 87 -1.62 7.83 -16.28
CA VAL A 87 -0.73 8.18 -17.40
C VAL A 87 0.65 8.63 -16.89
N ILE A 88 0.72 9.44 -15.83
CA ILE A 88 1.99 9.86 -15.23
C ILE A 88 2.72 8.63 -14.67
N ALA A 89 2.06 7.76 -13.90
CA ALA A 89 2.66 6.52 -13.39
C ALA A 89 3.22 5.63 -14.51
N TYR A 90 2.49 5.52 -15.62
CA TYR A 90 2.94 4.80 -16.81
C TYR A 90 4.19 5.45 -17.44
N MET A 91 4.21 6.78 -17.59
CA MET A 91 5.36 7.51 -18.12
C MET A 91 6.59 7.36 -17.22
N MET A 92 6.40 7.45 -15.90
CA MET A 92 7.45 7.20 -14.91
C MET A 92 8.04 5.80 -15.07
N LYS A 93 7.18 4.75 -15.15
CA LYS A 93 7.63 3.36 -15.31
C LYS A 93 8.33 3.11 -16.64
N LYS A 94 7.78 3.63 -17.75
CA LYS A 94 8.27 3.35 -19.10
C LYS A 94 9.61 4.01 -19.40
N TYR A 95 9.82 5.22 -18.89
CA TYR A 95 10.98 6.04 -19.20
C TYR A 95 11.88 6.29 -17.99
N GLU A 96 11.62 5.62 -16.86
CA GLU A 96 12.40 5.75 -15.63
C GLU A 96 12.54 7.22 -15.17
N LEU A 97 11.42 7.96 -15.25
CA LEU A 97 11.37 9.38 -14.93
C LEU A 97 10.97 9.61 -13.48
N SER A 98 11.51 10.66 -12.87
CA SER A 98 10.98 11.20 -11.62
C SER A 98 9.51 11.61 -11.77
N TYR A 99 8.79 11.75 -10.65
CA TYR A 99 7.42 12.26 -10.69
C TYR A 99 7.36 13.63 -11.39
N GLU A 100 8.27 14.54 -11.04
CA GLU A 100 8.31 15.90 -11.55
C GLU A 100 8.52 15.94 -13.08
N GLU A 101 9.46 15.15 -13.62
CA GLU A 101 9.70 15.05 -15.07
C GLU A 101 8.52 14.45 -15.83
N ALA A 102 7.95 13.35 -15.31
CA ALA A 102 6.80 12.71 -15.95
C ALA A 102 5.56 13.61 -15.93
N PHE A 103 5.33 14.31 -14.81
CA PHE A 103 4.23 15.27 -14.68
C PHE A 103 4.36 16.41 -15.70
N GLU A 104 5.52 17.05 -15.81
CA GLU A 104 5.72 18.15 -16.77
C GLU A 104 5.63 17.67 -18.23
N ARG A 105 6.11 16.45 -18.52
CA ARG A 105 5.94 15.83 -19.84
C ARG A 105 4.49 15.57 -20.20
N VAL A 106 3.66 15.13 -19.26
CA VAL A 106 2.22 14.92 -19.49
C VAL A 106 1.48 16.26 -19.59
N LYS A 107 1.82 17.22 -18.71
CA LYS A 107 1.23 18.56 -18.67
C LYS A 107 1.51 19.38 -19.92
N SER A 108 2.71 19.25 -20.50
CA SER A 108 3.03 19.90 -21.79
C SER A 108 2.16 19.40 -22.96
N LYS A 109 1.61 18.18 -22.88
CA LYS A 109 0.66 17.65 -23.86
C LYS A 109 -0.81 17.91 -23.48
N ARG A 110 -1.11 18.07 -22.19
CA ARG A 110 -2.46 18.35 -21.66
C ARG A 110 -2.39 19.33 -20.48
N ARG A 111 -2.45 20.64 -20.79
CA ARG A 111 -2.19 21.76 -19.87
C ARG A 111 -2.95 21.77 -18.53
N PHE A 112 -4.12 21.12 -18.48
CA PHE A 112 -5.02 21.12 -17.33
C PHE A 112 -4.94 19.83 -16.50
N VAL A 113 -3.92 19.01 -16.73
CA VAL A 113 -3.60 17.88 -15.84
C VAL A 113 -3.25 18.40 -14.45
N GLY A 114 -3.84 17.78 -13.44
CA GLY A 114 -3.64 18.11 -12.03
C GLY A 114 -4.17 16.99 -11.13
N PRO A 115 -3.34 15.95 -10.86
CA PRO A 115 -3.65 14.96 -9.83
C PRO A 115 -3.94 15.62 -8.49
N ASN A 116 -4.88 15.05 -7.73
CA ASN A 116 -5.09 15.53 -6.36
C ASN A 116 -3.87 15.24 -5.46
N PRO A 117 -3.72 15.93 -4.31
CA PRO A 117 -2.53 15.78 -3.46
C PRO A 117 -2.23 14.35 -2.98
N GLY A 118 -3.25 13.52 -2.77
CA GLY A 118 -3.05 12.12 -2.38
C GLY A 118 -2.48 11.26 -3.50
N PHE A 119 -2.93 11.50 -4.73
CA PHE A 119 -2.38 10.86 -5.92
C PHE A 119 -0.97 11.33 -6.24
N ILE A 120 -0.64 12.60 -6.01
CA ILE A 120 0.74 13.09 -6.10
C ILE A 120 1.63 12.33 -5.12
N ALA A 121 1.21 12.20 -3.86
CA ALA A 121 1.97 11.45 -2.86
C ALA A 121 2.15 9.96 -3.23
N GLN A 122 1.14 9.35 -3.86
CA GLN A 122 1.24 7.98 -4.39
C GLN A 122 2.24 7.85 -5.53
N LEU A 123 2.30 8.82 -6.46
CA LEU A 123 3.30 8.85 -7.53
C LEU A 123 4.72 9.02 -6.97
N GLN A 124 4.89 9.90 -5.99
CA GLN A 124 6.17 10.07 -5.30
C GLN A 124 6.61 8.81 -4.55
N LEU A 125 5.68 8.13 -3.88
CA LEU A 125 5.94 6.82 -3.26
C LEU A 125 6.32 5.76 -4.31
N TYR A 126 5.68 5.78 -5.47
CA TYR A 126 6.05 4.88 -6.58
C TYR A 126 7.48 5.12 -7.08
N GLU A 127 7.91 6.38 -7.13
CA GLU A 127 9.29 6.75 -7.44
C GLU A 127 10.29 6.23 -6.40
N THR A 128 10.00 6.35 -5.09
CA THR A 128 10.90 5.80 -4.05
C THR A 128 11.03 4.28 -4.11
N MET A 129 10.06 3.60 -4.72
CA MET A 129 10.09 2.17 -5.00
C MET A 129 10.62 1.83 -6.40
N LYS A 130 11.31 2.78 -7.06
CA LYS A 130 11.91 2.60 -8.41
C LYS A 130 10.89 2.13 -9.44
N TRP A 131 9.70 2.74 -9.41
CA TRP A 131 8.60 2.50 -10.34
C TRP A 131 8.13 1.04 -10.36
N ARG A 132 8.18 0.39 -9.20
CA ARG A 132 7.62 -0.94 -8.93
C ARG A 132 6.83 -0.89 -7.63
N VAL A 133 5.84 -1.75 -7.48
CA VAL A 133 5.10 -1.87 -6.22
C VAL A 133 5.82 -2.86 -5.31
N ASP A 134 6.84 -2.36 -4.60
CA ASP A 134 7.56 -3.17 -3.61
C ASP A 134 6.77 -3.30 -2.30
N ARG A 135 6.20 -4.50 -2.09
CA ARG A 135 5.41 -4.82 -0.90
C ARG A 135 6.21 -4.88 0.40
N ASN A 136 7.54 -4.94 0.32
CA ASN A 136 8.43 -4.93 1.48
C ASN A 136 8.87 -3.52 1.89
N ASN A 137 8.68 -2.54 1.00
CA ASN A 137 8.99 -1.15 1.29
C ASN A 137 8.15 -0.65 2.48
N ILE A 138 8.80 -0.04 3.47
CA ILE A 138 8.15 0.34 4.73
C ILE A 138 7.13 1.47 4.52
N GLN A 139 7.40 2.40 3.60
CA GLN A 139 6.46 3.45 3.18
C GLN A 139 5.20 2.85 2.56
N PHE A 140 5.37 1.87 1.67
CA PHE A 140 4.24 1.16 1.08
C PHE A 140 3.42 0.37 2.09
N ARG A 141 4.08 -0.32 3.03
CA ARG A 141 3.41 -1.05 4.12
C ARG A 141 2.59 -0.10 5.00
N MET A 142 3.13 1.05 5.36
CA MET A 142 2.40 2.08 6.10
C MET A 142 1.25 2.69 5.28
N TYR A 143 1.46 2.93 3.99
CA TYR A 143 0.41 3.38 3.07
C TYR A 143 -0.77 2.39 3.05
N ARG A 144 -0.51 1.10 2.81
CA ARG A 144 -1.54 0.06 2.79
C ARG A 144 -2.26 -0.07 4.13
N LEU A 145 -1.54 0.02 5.25
CA LEU A 145 -2.16 0.05 6.58
C LEU A 145 -3.08 1.25 6.78
N GLN A 146 -2.71 2.42 6.28
CA GLN A 146 -3.54 3.62 6.37
C GLN A 146 -4.81 3.50 5.50
N ILE A 147 -4.69 2.94 4.30
CA ILE A 147 -5.85 2.63 3.44
C ILE A 147 -6.79 1.64 4.15
N ALA A 148 -6.26 0.55 4.70
CA ALA A 148 -7.04 -0.43 5.45
C ALA A 148 -7.73 0.20 6.67
N ALA A 149 -7.03 1.05 7.42
CA ALA A 149 -7.60 1.78 8.56
C ALA A 149 -8.76 2.71 8.17
N ASP A 150 -8.64 3.43 7.06
CA ASP A 150 -9.70 4.30 6.54
C ASP A 150 -10.95 3.49 6.14
N GLN A 151 -10.76 2.28 5.60
CA GLN A 151 -11.86 1.37 5.28
C GLN A 151 -12.49 0.75 6.53
N VAL A 152 -11.67 0.30 7.49
CA VAL A 152 -12.12 -0.20 8.79
C VAL A 152 -12.92 0.86 9.56
N LYS A 153 -12.53 2.14 9.47
CA LYS A 153 -13.27 3.25 10.08
C LYS A 153 -14.72 3.33 9.60
N LYS A 154 -14.95 3.06 8.31
CA LYS A 154 -16.26 3.06 7.66
C LYS A 154 -17.02 1.76 7.93
N ALA A 155 -16.41 0.62 7.66
CA ALA A 155 -17.04 -0.70 7.70
C ALA A 155 -17.12 -1.32 9.11
N LYS A 156 -16.36 -0.80 10.08
CA LYS A 156 -16.20 -1.31 11.46
C LYS A 156 -15.54 -2.69 11.58
N ILE A 157 -15.20 -3.32 10.46
CA ILE A 157 -14.44 -4.56 10.32
C ILE A 157 -13.38 -4.41 9.23
N LEU A 158 -12.38 -5.28 9.18
CA LEU A 158 -11.41 -5.32 8.09
C LEU A 158 -12.04 -5.92 6.83
N PRO A 159 -12.17 -5.16 5.72
CA PRO A 159 -12.76 -5.69 4.50
C PRO A 159 -11.83 -6.69 3.81
N GLN A 160 -12.42 -7.60 3.04
CA GLN A 160 -11.67 -8.63 2.30
C GLN A 160 -10.61 -8.05 1.35
N SER A 161 -10.89 -6.89 0.75
CA SER A 161 -9.97 -6.18 -0.15
C SER A 161 -8.70 -5.63 0.55
N CYS A 162 -8.66 -5.66 1.89
CA CYS A 162 -7.55 -5.17 2.70
C CYS A 162 -6.87 -6.29 3.49
N MET A 163 -7.17 -7.57 3.21
CA MET A 163 -6.57 -8.71 3.91
C MET A 163 -5.06 -8.85 3.68
N ASP A 164 -4.52 -8.22 2.64
CA ASP A 164 -3.09 -8.17 2.33
C ASP A 164 -2.24 -7.50 3.43
N VAL A 165 -2.86 -6.68 4.28
CA VAL A 165 -2.15 -6.02 5.40
C VAL A 165 -1.95 -6.97 6.59
N VAL A 166 -2.70 -8.07 6.67
CA VAL A 166 -2.57 -9.07 7.73
C VAL A 166 -1.50 -10.08 7.33
N LYS A 167 -0.41 -10.14 8.09
CA LYS A 167 0.72 -11.03 7.83
C LYS A 167 0.46 -12.43 8.37
N SER A 168 1.03 -13.42 7.70
CA SER A 168 1.02 -14.82 8.12
C SER A 168 1.67 -15.03 9.48
N ASP A 169 1.36 -16.14 10.13
CA ASP A 169 1.97 -16.46 11.43
C ASP A 169 3.48 -16.68 11.27
N PRO A 170 4.33 -15.86 11.92
CA PRO A 170 5.77 -15.99 11.83
C PRO A 170 6.30 -17.32 12.39
N SER A 171 5.53 -18.06 13.19
CA SER A 171 5.94 -19.40 13.63
C SER A 171 5.94 -20.44 12.52
N LEU A 172 5.32 -20.16 11.37
CA LEU A 172 5.23 -21.06 10.22
C LEU A 172 6.28 -20.77 9.14
N ILE A 173 7.07 -19.70 9.29
CA ILE A 173 8.03 -19.26 8.29
C ILE A 173 9.31 -20.11 8.37
N THR A 174 9.74 -20.70 7.25
CA THR A 174 10.93 -21.57 7.14
C THR A 174 11.98 -21.02 6.17
N VAL A 175 12.30 -19.72 6.26
CA VAL A 175 13.33 -19.09 5.40
C VAL A 175 14.76 -19.26 5.95
N LYS A 176 15.74 -19.36 5.04
CA LYS A 176 17.18 -19.34 5.31
C LYS A 176 17.80 -18.04 4.74
N PRO A 177 18.71 -17.34 5.47
CA PRO A 177 19.13 -17.60 6.84
C PRO A 177 17.98 -17.43 7.85
N GLU A 178 18.12 -18.04 9.03
CA GLU A 178 17.09 -17.99 10.08
C GLU A 178 16.73 -16.52 10.39
N PRO A 179 15.44 -16.16 10.31
CA PRO A 179 15.05 -14.77 10.51
C PRO A 179 15.23 -14.38 11.97
N LEU A 180 15.56 -13.10 12.18
CA LEU A 180 15.47 -12.47 13.49
C LEU A 180 13.99 -12.41 13.91
N VAL A 181 13.68 -12.85 15.13
CA VAL A 181 12.30 -12.96 15.62
C VAL A 181 12.12 -12.40 17.02
N TYR A 182 10.88 -12.04 17.33
CA TYR A 182 10.40 -11.67 18.65
C TYR A 182 9.61 -12.83 19.24
N ARG A 183 10.01 -13.27 20.43
CA ARG A 183 9.37 -14.34 21.20
C ARG A 183 8.65 -13.79 22.41
N CYS A 184 7.53 -14.39 22.79
CA CYS A 184 6.90 -14.12 24.08
C CYS A 184 7.86 -14.52 25.22
N ARG A 185 8.15 -13.61 26.17
CA ARG A 185 9.05 -13.92 27.29
C ARG A 185 8.55 -15.06 28.18
N LYS A 186 7.23 -15.24 28.33
CA LYS A 186 6.64 -16.26 29.20
C LYS A 186 6.76 -17.68 28.64
N CYS A 187 6.49 -17.87 27.34
CA CYS A 187 6.35 -19.22 26.76
C CYS A 187 7.22 -19.49 25.53
N ARG A 188 8.08 -18.52 25.17
CA ARG A 188 9.03 -18.56 24.05
C ARG A 188 8.42 -18.68 22.65
N ARG A 189 7.08 -18.67 22.51
CA ARG A 189 6.42 -18.69 21.19
C ARG A 189 6.84 -17.46 20.38
N ILE A 190 7.18 -17.68 19.11
CA ILE A 190 7.41 -16.62 18.13
C ILE A 190 6.09 -15.86 17.91
N VAL A 191 6.16 -14.53 18.01
CA VAL A 191 5.00 -13.64 17.89
C VAL A 191 5.16 -12.64 16.75
N ALA A 192 6.38 -12.25 16.39
CA ALA A 192 6.65 -11.40 15.22
C ALA A 192 8.01 -11.76 14.63
N SER A 193 8.20 -11.60 13.32
CA SER A 193 9.52 -11.52 12.71
C SER A 193 10.04 -10.07 12.74
N ALA A 194 11.35 -9.88 12.53
CA ALA A 194 11.92 -8.56 12.31
C ALA A 194 11.29 -7.86 11.09
N SER A 195 10.90 -8.60 10.05
CA SER A 195 10.21 -8.05 8.88
C SER A 195 8.80 -7.55 9.18
N ASN A 196 8.13 -8.04 10.24
CA ASN A 196 6.82 -7.52 10.65
C ASN A 196 6.92 -6.16 11.36
N VAL A 197 8.11 -5.76 11.82
CA VAL A 197 8.30 -4.51 12.57
C VAL A 197 8.17 -3.31 11.63
N LEU A 198 7.53 -2.25 12.15
CA LEU A 198 7.48 -0.92 11.56
C LEU A 198 8.44 -0.02 12.35
N PRO A 199 9.71 0.12 11.91
CA PRO A 199 10.72 0.86 12.66
C PRO A 199 10.45 2.36 12.65
N HIS A 200 10.82 3.04 13.74
CA HIS A 200 10.72 4.48 13.87
C HIS A 200 11.93 5.04 14.64
N VAL A 201 12.28 6.30 14.37
CA VAL A 201 13.32 7.03 15.11
C VAL A 201 12.64 7.88 16.19
N PRO A 202 13.30 8.13 17.34
CA PRO A 202 12.77 9.02 18.37
C PRO A 202 12.31 10.39 17.84
N LYS A 203 11.20 10.89 18.40
CA LYS A 203 10.55 12.17 18.06
C LYS A 203 10.00 12.30 16.63
N GLU A 204 10.09 11.27 15.80
CA GLU A 204 9.49 11.27 14.46
C GLU A 204 7.96 11.08 14.49
N LYS A 205 7.26 11.68 13.53
CA LYS A 205 5.85 11.41 13.27
C LYS A 205 5.73 10.78 11.89
N PRO A 206 6.05 9.47 11.75
CA PRO A 206 6.09 8.84 10.44
C PRO A 206 4.70 8.90 9.80
N VAL A 207 4.64 9.51 8.62
CA VAL A 207 3.49 9.46 7.72
C VAL A 207 4.01 8.89 6.41
N TRP A 208 3.23 8.04 5.75
CA TRP A 208 3.65 7.41 4.48
C TRP A 208 3.95 8.44 3.37
N THR A 209 3.40 9.67 3.48
CA THR A 209 3.66 10.79 2.57
C THR A 209 4.95 11.56 2.87
N ASP A 210 5.64 11.26 3.98
CA ASP A 210 6.87 11.97 4.35
C ASP A 210 8.05 11.48 3.51
N ARG A 211 8.52 12.33 2.58
CA ARG A 211 9.67 12.05 1.71
C ARG A 211 10.98 11.92 2.48
N LYS A 212 11.08 12.41 3.73
CA LYS A 212 12.29 12.25 4.57
C LYS A 212 12.42 10.84 5.13
N TRP A 213 11.37 10.03 4.99
CA TRP A 213 11.26 8.68 5.54
C TRP A 213 11.82 7.58 4.61
N THR A 214 12.99 7.80 3.99
CA THR A 214 13.66 6.80 3.13
C THR A 214 14.63 5.91 3.93
N LEU A 215 14.81 4.66 3.49
CA LEU A 215 15.72 3.67 4.12
C LEU A 215 17.19 4.10 4.09
N GLU A 216 17.62 4.77 3.03
CA GLU A 216 19.00 5.27 2.86
C GLU A 216 19.41 6.27 3.96
N ASN A 217 18.46 7.02 4.51
CA ASN A 217 18.69 7.91 5.65
C ASN A 217 18.74 7.15 6.99
N ARG A 218 18.23 5.92 7.06
CA ARG A 218 17.98 5.17 8.32
C ARG A 218 19.11 4.25 8.74
N GLU A 219 19.96 3.80 7.82
CA GLU A 219 21.14 2.98 8.17
C GLU A 219 22.08 3.70 9.15
N LYS A 220 22.00 5.04 9.21
CA LYS A 220 22.79 5.90 10.10
C LYS A 220 22.04 6.33 11.37
N MET A 221 20.76 6.00 11.53
CA MET A 221 19.93 6.50 12.63
C MET A 221 19.63 5.41 13.66
N THR A 222 19.71 5.76 14.95
CA THR A 222 19.36 4.86 16.04
C THR A 222 17.84 4.65 16.09
N LEU A 223 17.41 3.41 15.90
CA LEU A 223 16.00 3.02 15.99
C LEU A 223 15.53 2.98 17.45
N CYS A 224 14.28 3.38 17.66
CA CYS A 224 13.65 3.30 18.98
C CYS A 224 13.31 1.84 19.35
N SER A 225 13.52 1.48 20.62
CA SER A 225 13.18 0.18 21.20
C SER A 225 12.18 0.27 22.37
N ASP A 226 11.60 1.45 22.64
CA ASP A 226 10.62 1.65 23.72
C ASP A 226 9.27 0.99 23.43
N ILE A 227 8.89 0.92 22.15
CA ILE A 227 7.70 0.23 21.64
C ILE A 227 8.04 -0.45 20.33
N TYR A 228 7.68 -1.72 20.18
CA TYR A 228 7.80 -2.42 18.90
C TYR A 228 6.48 -2.35 18.14
N PHE A 229 6.38 -1.40 17.21
CA PHE A 229 5.26 -1.35 16.27
C PHE A 229 5.40 -2.46 15.24
N VAL A 230 4.30 -3.11 14.93
CA VAL A 230 4.25 -4.24 14.00
C VAL A 230 3.07 -4.08 13.05
N GLU A 231 3.11 -4.78 11.94
CA GLU A 231 1.91 -5.01 11.13
C GLU A 231 0.94 -5.97 11.87
N PRO A 232 -0.36 -5.95 11.53
CA PRO A 232 -1.31 -6.97 11.98
C PRO A 232 -0.83 -8.36 11.55
N ILE A 233 -0.92 -9.34 12.46
CA ILE A 233 -0.53 -10.73 12.19
C ILE A 233 -1.74 -11.62 12.47
N VAL A 234 -1.96 -12.65 11.65
CA VAL A 234 -3.16 -13.51 11.67
C VAL A 234 -3.49 -14.12 13.04
N TRP A 235 -2.49 -14.39 13.89
CA TRP A 235 -2.72 -14.94 15.23
C TRP A 235 -3.24 -13.89 16.23
N MET A 236 -3.15 -12.59 15.92
CA MET A 236 -3.63 -11.53 16.80
C MET A 236 -5.16 -11.58 16.89
N PRO A 237 -5.72 -11.72 18.09
CA PRO A 237 -7.15 -11.91 18.23
C PRO A 237 -7.91 -10.64 17.86
N SER A 238 -9.08 -10.83 17.24
CA SER A 238 -10.07 -9.77 17.00
C SER A 238 -9.62 -8.61 16.10
N ILE A 239 -8.41 -8.63 15.53
CA ILE A 239 -7.92 -7.54 14.67
C ILE A 239 -8.78 -7.36 13.41
N MET A 240 -9.47 -8.42 12.96
CA MET A 240 -10.34 -8.37 11.78
C MET A 240 -11.76 -7.90 12.12
N GLN A 241 -12.21 -8.10 13.35
CA GLN A 241 -13.59 -7.83 13.78
C GLN A 241 -13.74 -6.63 14.73
N SER A 242 -12.65 -6.08 15.24
CA SER A 242 -12.68 -5.01 16.25
C SER A 242 -11.79 -3.84 15.86
N LEU A 243 -12.21 -2.62 16.24
CA LEU A 243 -11.46 -1.39 15.96
C LEU A 243 -10.21 -1.24 16.85
N GLN A 244 -10.23 -1.83 18.04
CA GLN A 244 -9.15 -1.76 19.01
C GLN A 244 -9.23 -2.95 19.97
N GLY A 245 -8.12 -3.28 20.62
CA GLY A 245 -8.09 -4.40 21.55
C GLY A 245 -6.72 -4.67 22.16
N LYS A 246 -6.67 -5.75 22.94
CA LYS A 246 -5.43 -6.27 23.54
C LYS A 246 -4.83 -7.34 22.63
N ILE A 247 -3.52 -7.36 22.50
CA ILE A 247 -2.79 -8.44 21.82
C ILE A 247 -2.30 -9.40 22.89
N ASN A 248 -2.86 -10.61 22.91
CA ASN A 248 -2.46 -11.67 23.84
C ASN A 248 -1.67 -12.75 23.09
N CYS A 249 -0.66 -13.32 23.75
CA CYS A 249 0.09 -14.44 23.20
C CYS A 249 -0.85 -15.64 22.93
N PRO A 250 -0.86 -16.21 21.72
CA PRO A 250 -1.80 -17.28 21.37
C PRO A 250 -1.47 -18.62 22.07
N LYS A 251 -0.27 -18.76 22.66
CA LYS A 251 0.13 -19.97 23.42
C LYS A 251 -0.15 -19.88 24.92
N CYS A 252 0.05 -18.72 25.55
CA CYS A 252 -0.01 -18.59 27.02
C CYS A 252 -0.94 -17.48 27.51
N ASN A 253 -1.70 -16.86 26.59
CA ASN A 253 -2.67 -15.78 26.81
C ASN A 253 -2.13 -14.54 27.55
N THR A 254 -0.81 -14.41 27.72
CA THR A 254 -0.22 -13.24 28.37
C THR A 254 -0.34 -12.03 27.46
N LYS A 255 -0.78 -10.89 28.01
CA LYS A 255 -0.86 -9.63 27.27
C LYS A 255 0.52 -9.19 26.81
N LEU A 256 0.71 -9.09 25.50
CA LEU A 256 1.95 -8.65 24.85
C LEU A 256 1.90 -7.19 24.46
N GLY A 257 0.71 -6.66 24.18
CA GLY A 257 0.52 -5.27 23.76
C GLY A 257 -0.94 -4.96 23.46
N SER A 258 -1.16 -4.03 22.54
CA SER A 258 -2.50 -3.56 22.14
C SER A 258 -2.51 -3.15 20.67
N PHE A 259 -3.72 -3.02 20.11
CA PHE A 259 -3.90 -2.46 18.78
C PHE A 259 -5.05 -1.46 18.71
N SER A 260 -5.00 -0.58 17.72
CA SER A 260 -6.10 0.28 17.28
C SER A 260 -5.95 0.60 15.80
N TRP A 261 -7.02 0.36 15.04
CA TRP A 261 -7.15 0.78 13.63
C TRP A 261 -7.39 2.27 13.49
N ILE A 262 -7.95 2.92 14.52
CA ILE A 262 -8.45 4.29 14.41
C ILE A 262 -7.53 5.27 15.14
N MET A 263 -7.02 4.87 16.31
CA MET A 263 -6.16 5.71 17.13
C MET A 263 -4.70 5.37 16.91
N GLY A 264 -3.86 6.40 16.79
CA GLY A 264 -2.43 6.22 16.87
C GLY A 264 -1.97 6.00 18.32
N CYS A 265 -0.82 5.35 18.48
CA CYS A 265 -0.17 5.17 19.77
C CYS A 265 1.08 6.06 19.85
N GLN A 266 1.22 6.77 20.96
CA GLN A 266 2.38 7.60 21.25
C GLN A 266 3.44 6.77 21.98
N CYS A 267 4.63 6.72 21.39
CA CYS A 267 5.80 6.09 21.96
C CYS A 267 6.45 7.02 22.99
N PRO A 268 7.04 6.51 24.09
CA PRO A 268 7.80 7.30 25.06
C PRO A 268 8.90 8.17 24.44
N CYS A 269 9.50 7.73 23.33
CA CYS A 269 10.49 8.49 22.57
C CYS A 269 9.93 9.76 21.89
N GLY A 270 8.62 10.02 21.98
CA GLY A 270 7.93 11.17 21.39
C GLY A 270 7.27 10.90 20.03
N SER A 271 7.52 9.73 19.45
CA SER A 271 6.98 9.36 18.14
C SER A 271 5.53 8.91 18.21
N LYS A 272 4.77 9.06 17.12
CA LYS A 272 3.36 8.59 17.04
C LYS A 272 3.11 7.86 15.73
N ILE A 273 2.64 6.62 15.82
CA ILE A 273 2.28 5.79 14.65
C ILE A 273 0.77 5.54 14.64
N SER A 274 0.15 5.62 13.47
CA SER A 274 -1.27 5.36 13.24
C SER A 274 -1.47 4.70 11.86
N PRO A 275 -2.34 3.67 11.72
CA PRO A 275 -2.91 2.86 12.81
C PRO A 275 -1.80 2.19 13.64
N ALA A 276 -2.11 1.75 14.86
CA ALA A 276 -1.10 1.25 15.79
C ALA A 276 -1.37 -0.20 16.20
N PHE A 277 -0.41 -1.08 15.93
CA PHE A 277 -0.33 -2.43 16.50
C PHE A 277 1.05 -2.53 17.11
N TYR A 278 1.14 -2.88 18.39
CA TYR A 278 2.43 -2.84 19.05
C TYR A 278 2.58 -3.90 20.12
N LEU A 279 3.83 -4.31 20.32
CA LEU A 279 4.30 -5.21 21.36
C LEU A 279 5.13 -4.40 22.37
N VAL A 280 4.95 -4.72 23.65
CA VAL A 280 5.69 -4.10 24.75
C VAL A 280 7.05 -4.81 24.90
N PRO A 281 8.18 -4.10 24.85
CA PRO A 281 9.52 -4.71 24.91
C PRO A 281 9.78 -5.58 26.14
N SER A 282 9.21 -5.24 27.30
CA SER A 282 9.34 -6.05 28.52
C SER A 282 8.56 -7.37 28.47
N LYS A 283 7.70 -7.59 27.47
CA LYS A 283 6.89 -8.82 27.30
C LYS A 283 7.41 -9.72 26.18
N VAL A 284 8.35 -9.23 25.37
CA VAL A 284 8.95 -9.97 24.25
C VAL A 284 10.48 -9.99 24.33
N GLU A 285 11.10 -10.97 23.69
CA GLU A 285 12.55 -11.09 23.58
C GLU A 285 12.94 -11.24 22.12
N PHE A 286 13.97 -10.49 21.71
CA PHE A 286 14.55 -10.54 20.38
C PHE A 286 15.64 -11.60 20.32
N SER A 287 15.58 -12.51 19.35
CA SER A 287 16.54 -13.60 19.20
C SER A 287 16.46 -14.25 17.80
N ASN A 288 17.51 -14.96 17.38
CA ASN A 288 17.51 -15.74 16.13
C ASN A 288 16.50 -16.89 16.18
N MET A 289 15.93 -17.30 15.04
CA MET A 289 15.00 -18.42 14.95
C MET A 289 15.66 -19.79 15.11
N VAL A 290 16.36 -20.06 16.22
CA VAL A 290 16.92 -21.40 16.47
C VAL A 290 15.76 -22.41 16.55
N GLN A 291 15.65 -23.27 15.55
CA GLN A 291 14.86 -24.49 15.70
C GLN A 291 15.64 -25.37 16.67
N ASN A 292 15.08 -25.63 17.85
CA ASN A 292 15.60 -26.70 18.69
C ASN A 292 15.44 -27.99 17.87
N VAL A 293 16.54 -28.45 17.27
CA VAL A 293 16.67 -29.79 16.73
C VAL A 293 16.26 -30.73 17.86
N GLN A 294 15.22 -31.52 17.63
CA GLN A 294 14.78 -32.52 18.60
C GLN A 294 16.00 -33.37 18.97
N ILE A 295 16.29 -33.43 20.27
CA ILE A 295 17.22 -34.40 20.83
C ILE A 295 16.54 -35.75 20.59
N THR A 296 17.02 -36.48 19.59
CA THR A 296 16.73 -37.90 19.46
C THR A 296 17.41 -38.58 20.64
N VAL A 297 16.62 -39.11 21.57
CA VAL A 297 17.07 -40.09 22.57
C VAL A 297 17.08 -41.45 21.91
#